data_AF-A0A4Y2V657-F1
#
_entry.id   AF-A0A4Y2V657-F1
#
_cell.length_a   1.000
_cell.length_b   1.000
_cell.length_c   1.000
_cell.angle_alpha   90.00
_cell.angle_beta   90.00
_cell.angle_gamma   90.00
#
_symmetry.space_group_name_H-M   'P 1'
#
loop_
_entity.id
_entity.type
_entity.pdbx_description
1 polymer ?
#
loop_
_entity_poly.entity_id
_entity_poly.type
_entity_poly.pdbx_seq_one_letter_code
_entity_poly.pdbx_strand_id
1 'polypeptide(L)'
;MNIADLLCHGCTPQQMLNFKWWEGPSWLKENPESWPVSDIICQPKEVDIEKRKSKLVNMNLTEDTPPWYAERVSDYDKMIRVFTWILRFVNKCKLVNGKCKDS
;
A
#
# COMPACT_ATOMS: atom_id res chain seq x y z
N MET A 1 9.03 25.33 0.59
CA MET A 1 8.58 24.08 1.23
C MET A 1 8.78 22.97 0.22
N ASN A 2 9.41 21.86 0.59
CA ASN A 2 9.63 20.73 -0.32
C ASN A 2 8.34 19.90 -0.43
N ILE A 3 8.22 19.10 -1.49
CA ILE A 3 7.11 18.18 -1.73
C ILE A 3 6.93 17.23 -0.54
N ALA A 4 8.04 16.73 0.02
CA ALA A 4 8.01 15.83 1.15
C ALA A 4 7.27 16.46 2.34
N ASP A 5 7.58 17.71 2.66
CA ASP A 5 6.92 18.45 3.75
C ASP A 5 5.42 18.61 3.46
N LEU A 6 5.06 19.00 2.24
CA LEU A 6 3.65 19.18 1.85
C LEU A 6 2.85 17.88 1.99
N LEU A 7 3.42 16.75 1.54
CA LEU A 7 2.74 15.46 1.60
C LEU A 7 2.69 14.90 3.03
N CYS A 8 3.73 15.09 3.83
CA CYS A 8 3.77 14.64 5.23
C CYS A 8 2.76 15.40 6.10
N HIS A 9 2.51 16.68 5.83
CA HIS A 9 1.56 17.50 6.58
C HIS A 9 0.11 17.43 6.07
N GLY A 10 -0.19 16.56 5.10
CA GLY A 10 -1.57 16.36 4.61
C GLY A 10 -2.07 17.51 3.74
N CYS A 11 -1.21 18.08 2.89
CA CYS A 11 -1.59 19.12 1.93
C CYS A 11 -2.73 18.66 1.00
N THR A 12 -3.76 19.49 0.88
CA THR A 12 -4.87 19.24 -0.04
C THR A 12 -4.46 19.51 -1.51
N PRO A 13 -5.15 18.90 -2.50
CA PRO A 13 -4.84 19.14 -3.92
C PRO A 13 -4.92 20.62 -4.31
N GLN A 14 -5.86 21.39 -3.75
CA GLN A 14 -6.00 22.83 -4.01
C GLN A 14 -4.83 23.62 -3.44
N GLN A 15 -4.36 23.28 -2.24
CA GLN A 15 -3.16 23.90 -1.67
C GLN A 15 -1.93 23.55 -2.50
N MET A 16 -1.81 22.30 -2.96
CA MET A 16 -0.69 21.84 -3.79
C MET A 16 -0.58 22.62 -5.11
N LEU A 17 -1.70 23.00 -5.73
CA LEU A 17 -1.71 23.82 -6.95
C LEU A 17 -1.19 25.25 -6.72
N ASN A 18 -1.37 25.78 -5.50
CA ASN A 18 -0.91 27.12 -5.14
C ASN A 18 0.58 27.15 -4.76
N PHE A 19 1.18 25.99 -4.46
CA PHE A 19 2.59 25.88 -4.13
C PHE A 19 3.41 25.49 -5.36
N LYS A 20 4.44 26.30 -5.65
CA LYS A 20 5.48 25.93 -6.62
C LYS A 20 6.51 25.00 -5.99
N TRP A 21 6.07 23.82 -5.58
CA TRP A 21 6.90 22.85 -4.86
C TRP A 21 8.17 22.46 -5.63
N TRP A 22 8.14 22.54 -6.96
CA TRP A 22 9.27 22.23 -7.84
C TRP A 22 10.37 23.32 -7.86
N GLU A 23 10.06 24.56 -7.44
CA GLU A 23 11.07 25.62 -7.34
C GLU A 23 11.87 25.57 -6.04
N GLY A 24 11.41 24.77 -5.07
CA GLY A 24 11.97 24.70 -3.73
C GLY A 24 11.71 25.97 -2.89
N PRO A 25 12.20 26.01 -1.65
CA PRO A 25 12.20 27.23 -0.83
C PRO A 25 13.05 28.33 -1.47
N SER A 26 12.66 29.59 -1.31
CA SER A 26 13.41 30.73 -1.85
C SER A 26 14.86 30.78 -1.36
N TRP A 27 15.09 30.50 -0.07
CA TRP A 27 16.41 30.49 0.54
C TRP A 27 17.37 29.47 -0.07
N LEU A 28 16.88 28.42 -0.75
CA LEU A 28 17.74 27.43 -1.39
C LEU A 28 18.54 28.02 -2.56
N LYS A 29 18.04 29.10 -3.16
CA LYS A 29 18.71 29.84 -4.25
C LYS A 29 19.68 30.90 -3.73
N GLU A 30 19.63 31.21 -2.43
CA GLU A 30 20.48 32.21 -1.79
C GLU A 30 21.80 31.60 -1.32
N ASN A 31 22.76 32.45 -0.95
CA ASN A 31 24.06 32.04 -0.44
C ASN A 31 23.91 31.06 0.76
N PRO A 32 24.66 29.95 0.86
CA PRO A 32 24.56 29.01 1.98
C PRO A 32 24.61 29.62 3.38
N GLU A 33 25.26 30.76 3.56
CA GLU A 33 25.29 31.51 4.83
C GLU A 33 23.94 32.10 5.24
N SER A 34 23.05 32.35 4.27
CA SER A 34 21.68 32.84 4.48
C SER A 34 20.66 31.71 4.68
N TRP A 35 21.11 30.45 4.59
CA TRP A 35 20.23 29.33 4.84
C TRP A 35 19.80 29.33 6.30
N PRO A 36 18.57 28.90 6.60
CA PRO A 36 18.12 28.80 7.98
C PRO A 36 18.99 27.77 8.71
N VAL A 37 19.90 28.25 9.57
CA VAL A 37 20.60 27.42 10.53
C VAL A 37 19.62 27.18 11.68
N SER A 38 18.78 26.17 11.52
CA SER A 38 17.90 25.72 12.60
C SER A 38 18.71 24.93 13.60
N ASP A 39 18.81 25.42 14.83
CA ASP A 39 18.98 24.53 15.98
C ASP A 39 17.86 23.48 15.87
N ILE A 40 18.21 22.19 15.89
CA ILE A 40 17.23 21.12 15.80
C ILE A 40 16.47 21.11 17.13
N ILE A 41 15.46 21.97 17.24
CA ILE A 41 14.56 22.02 18.38
C ILE A 41 13.49 20.96 18.12
N CYS A 42 13.75 19.74 18.57
CA CYS A 42 12.79 18.65 18.49
C CYS A 42 11.64 18.94 19.46
N GLN A 43 10.54 19.53 18.98
CA GLN A 43 9.38 19.78 19.83
C GLN A 43 8.63 18.46 20.07
N PRO A 44 8.48 17.99 21.32
CA PRO A 44 7.86 16.70 21.62
C PRO A 44 6.45 16.55 21.02
N LYS A 45 5.71 17.66 20.93
CA LYS A 45 4.35 17.69 20.37
C LYS A 45 4.32 17.43 18.86
N GLU A 46 5.28 17.93 18.09
CA GLU A 46 5.35 17.68 16.65
C GLU A 46 5.71 16.23 16.36
N VAL A 47 6.63 15.66 17.15
CA VAL A 47 7.01 14.25 17.06
C VAL A 47 5.82 13.33 17.33
N ASP A 48 4.97 13.67 18.30
CA ASP A 48 3.80 12.85 18.63
C ASP A 48 2.68 12.95 17.57
N ILE A 49 2.61 14.05 16.81
CA ILE A 49 1.70 14.18 15.65
C ILE A 49 2.20 13.32 14.48
N GLU A 50 3.51 13.27 14.23
CA GLU A 50 4.10 12.47 13.15
C GLU A 50 4.23 10.97 13.48
N LYS A 51 4.23 10.59 14.77
CA LYS A 51 4.20 9.19 15.20
C LYS A 51 2.94 8.50 14.69
N ARG A 52 3.05 7.87 13.52
CA ARG A 52 2.09 6.87 13.07
C ARG A 52 2.06 5.76 14.11
N LYS A 53 0.85 5.41 14.59
CA LYS A 53 0.65 4.21 15.40
C LYS A 53 1.13 3.02 14.57
N SER A 54 2.34 2.54 14.85
CA SER A 54 2.89 1.35 14.22
C SER A 54 2.06 0.16 14.68
N LYS A 55 1.18 -0.32 13.81
CA LYS A 55 0.57 -1.62 14.00
C LYS A 55 1.68 -2.63 13.75
N LEU A 56 2.12 -3.32 14.80
CA LEU A 56 2.99 -4.49 14.65
C LEU A 56 2.22 -5.51 13.81
N VAL A 57 2.52 -5.54 12.50
CA VAL A 57 2.06 -6.60 11.62
C VAL A 57 3.04 -7.74 11.85
N ASN A 58 2.57 -8.79 12.52
CA ASN A 58 3.36 -10.00 12.67
C ASN A 58 3.45 -10.67 11.30
N MET A 59 4.53 -10.39 10.57
CA MET A 59 4.93 -11.11 9.38
C MET A 59 5.54 -12.43 9.82
N ASN A 60 4.74 -13.29 10.46
CA ASN A 60 5.12 -14.68 10.59
C ASN A 60 5.13 -15.22 9.15
N LEU A 61 6.32 -15.26 8.56
CA LEU A 61 6.60 -16.11 7.43
C LEU A 61 6.51 -17.54 7.95
N THR A 62 5.28 -18.05 8.11
CA THR A 62 5.07 -19.49 8.07
C THR A 62 5.78 -19.96 6.82
N GLU A 63 6.61 -21.00 6.89
CA GLU A 63 7.28 -21.57 5.72
C GLU A 63 6.31 -21.58 4.55
N ASP A 64 6.46 -20.60 3.65
CA ASP A 64 5.55 -20.37 2.53
C ASP A 64 5.91 -21.44 1.50
N THR A 65 5.61 -22.69 1.85
CA THR A 65 5.65 -23.77 0.89
C THR A 65 4.55 -23.44 -0.09
N PRO A 66 4.91 -23.07 -1.33
CA PRO A 66 3.91 -22.72 -2.31
C PRO A 66 2.97 -23.93 -2.44
N PRO A 67 1.66 -23.72 -2.61
CA PRO A 67 0.72 -24.82 -2.78
C PRO A 67 1.23 -25.78 -3.86
N TRP A 68 1.01 -27.08 -3.71
CA TRP A 68 1.54 -28.12 -4.63
C TRP A 68 1.29 -27.86 -6.13
N TYR A 69 0.28 -27.05 -6.46
CA TYR A 69 -0.11 -26.70 -7.82
C TYR A 69 0.62 -25.46 -8.37
N ALA A 70 1.22 -24.62 -7.51
CA ALA A 70 1.90 -23.39 -7.92
C ALA A 70 3.18 -23.67 -8.73
N GLU A 71 3.91 -24.74 -8.41
CA GLU A 71 5.07 -25.18 -9.19
C GLU A 71 4.69 -25.95 -10.47
N ARG A 72 3.48 -26.53 -10.52
CA ARG A 72 3.01 -27.30 -11.69
C ARG A 72 2.49 -26.43 -12.82
N VAL A 73 2.07 -25.20 -12.51
CA VAL A 73 1.51 -24.28 -13.49
C VAL A 73 2.32 -22.99 -13.45
N SER A 74 3.27 -22.87 -14.37
CA SER A 74 4.16 -21.71 -14.51
C SER A 74 3.46 -20.44 -15.03
N ASP A 75 2.16 -20.51 -15.28
CA ASP A 75 1.34 -19.43 -15.85
C ASP A 75 0.10 -19.21 -14.98
N TYR A 76 -0.02 -18.00 -14.44
CA TYR A 76 -1.11 -17.62 -13.54
C TYR A 76 -2.48 -17.70 -14.21
N ASP A 77 -2.61 -17.25 -15.47
CA ASP A 77 -3.88 -17.28 -16.20
C ASP A 77 -4.33 -18.71 -16.47
N LYS A 78 -3.36 -19.60 -16.76
CA LYS A 78 -3.62 -21.03 -16.90
C LYS A 78 -4.13 -21.64 -15.59
N MET A 79 -3.55 -21.26 -14.45
CA MET A 79 -4.01 -21.68 -13.11
C MET A 79 -5.46 -21.23 -12.89
N ILE A 80 -5.77 -19.95 -13.13
CA ILE A 80 -7.12 -19.40 -12.96
C ILE A 80 -8.15 -20.16 -13.81
N ARG A 81 -7.82 -20.49 -15.07
CA ARG A 81 -8.70 -21.28 -15.94
C ARG A 81 -8.99 -22.67 -15.37
N VAL A 82 -7.98 -23.37 -14.86
CA VAL A 82 -8.14 -24.69 -14.22
C VAL A 82 -9.07 -24.61 -13.01
N PHE A 83 -8.83 -23.66 -12.09
CA PHE A 83 -9.69 -23.46 -10.93
C PHE A 83 -11.12 -23.09 -11.33
N THR A 84 -11.29 -22.26 -12.35
CA THR A 84 -12.62 -21.91 -12.88
C THR A 84 -13.39 -23.14 -13.34
N TRP A 85 -12.75 -24.09 -14.05
CA TRP A 85 -13.39 -25.34 -14.46
C TRP A 85 -13.74 -26.25 -13.29
N ILE A 86 -12.84 -26.41 -12.32
CA ILE A 86 -13.08 -27.19 -11.10
C ILE A 86 -14.28 -26.62 -10.33
N LEU A 87 -14.31 -25.31 -10.12
CA LEU A 87 -15.42 -24.64 -9.42
C LEU A 87 -16.74 -24.76 -10.19
N ARG A 88 -16.72 -24.61 -11.52
CA ARG A 88 -17.90 -24.82 -12.36
C ARG A 88 -18.43 -26.25 -12.21
N PHE A 89 -17.56 -27.25 -12.25
CA PHE A 89 -17.94 -28.65 -12.07
C PHE A 89 -18.55 -28.91 -10.69
N VAL A 90 -17.87 -28.48 -9.62
CA VAL A 90 -18.37 -28.64 -8.24
C VAL A 90 -19.73 -27.98 -8.07
N ASN A 91 -19.92 -26.77 -8.60
CA ASN A 91 -21.20 -26.08 -8.53
C ASN A 91 -22.30 -26.83 -9.29
N LYS A 92 -21.98 -27.43 -10.45
CA LYS A 92 -22.93 -28.30 -11.16
C LYS A 92 -23.29 -29.55 -10.35
N CYS A 93 -22.34 -30.21 -9.71
CA CYS A 93 -22.61 -31.37 -8.85
C CYS A 93 -23.50 -31.02 -7.65
N LYS A 94 -23.27 -29.85 -7.02
CA LYS A 94 -24.11 -29.36 -5.91
C LYS A 94 -25.56 -29.09 -6.35
N LEU A 95 -25.76 -28.54 -7.55
CA LEU A 95 -27.09 -28.30 -8.10
C LEU A 95 -27.84 -29.59 -8.46
N VAL A 96 -27.13 -30.65 -8.86
CA VAL A 96 -27.71 -31.97 -9.13
C VAL A 96 -28.16 -32.63 -7.81
N ASN A 97 -27.34 -32.56 -6.76
CA ASN A 97 -27.67 -33.12 -5.44
C ASN A 97 -28.85 -32.42 -4.73
N GLY A 98 -29.17 -31.18 -5.10
CA GLY A 98 -30.37 -30.48 -4.63
C GLY A 98 -31.67 -30.98 -5.25
N LYS A 99 -31.62 -31.53 -6.48
CA LYS A 99 -32.82 -32.00 -7.21
C LYS A 99 -33.27 -33.41 -6.85
N CYS A 100 -32.41 -34.23 -6.24
CA CYS A 100 -32.76 -35.58 -5.79
C CYS A 100 -33.37 -35.64 -4.38
N LYS A 101 -33.45 -34.51 -3.65
CA LYS A 101 -34.05 -34.50 -2.30
C LYS A 101 -35.56 -34.23 -2.28
N ASP A 102 -36.14 -33.91 -3.44
CA ASP A 102 -37.56 -33.58 -3.59
C ASP A 102 -38.32 -34.65 -4.41
N SER A 103 -37.93 -35.94 -4.32
CA SER A 103 -38.61 -37.07 -4.97
C SER A 103 -38.82 -38.22 -4.00
#